data_AF-A0A7M3XX76-F1
#
_entry.id   AF-A0A7M3XX76-F1
#
_cell.length_a   1.000
_cell.length_b   1.000
_cell.length_c   1.000
_cell.angle_alpha   90.00
_cell.angle_beta   90.00
_cell.angle_gamma   90.00
#
_symmetry.space_group_name_H-M   'P 1'
#
loop_
_entity.id
_entity.type
_entity.pdbx_description
1 polymer ?
#
loop_
_entity_poly.entity_id
_entity_poly.type
_entity_poly.pdbx_seq_one_letter_code
_entity_poly.pdbx_strand_id
1 'polypeptide(L)'
;MALLMLAPLVFVPSATAVEGRSSSEIICCPAVDLELFMLGSADNGALSPFSERLGDEPESAIIANAVTSEEVVATWRLQDLYAGTVPDSTWSIELPVLVENAGGAQVNFSVEVAIGSNVFVGELP
;
A
#
# COMPACT_ATOMS: atom_id res chain seq x y z
N MET A 1 4.74 -38.41 -67.52
CA MET A 1 4.24 -38.70 -66.15
C MET A 1 4.70 -37.54 -65.27
N ALA A 2 3.86 -36.51 -65.14
CA ALA A 2 4.21 -35.29 -64.40
C ALA A 2 3.83 -35.48 -62.93
N LEU A 3 4.82 -35.39 -62.04
CA LEU A 3 4.68 -35.55 -60.60
C LEU A 3 4.25 -34.21 -60.00
N LEU A 4 3.00 -34.10 -59.56
CA LEU A 4 2.47 -32.93 -58.86
C LEU A 4 2.94 -32.96 -57.40
N MET A 5 3.88 -32.06 -57.05
CA MET A 5 4.34 -31.86 -55.67
C MET A 5 3.31 -31.00 -54.92
N LEU A 6 2.59 -31.59 -53.96
CA LEU A 6 1.77 -30.85 -52.99
C LEU A 6 2.69 -30.31 -51.87
N ALA A 7 2.83 -29.00 -51.77
CA ALA A 7 3.47 -28.35 -50.63
C ALA A 7 2.43 -28.06 -49.53
N PRO A 8 2.68 -28.39 -48.25
CA PRO A 8 1.76 -28.06 -47.17
C PRO A 8 1.89 -26.59 -46.79
N LEU A 9 0.79 -25.85 -46.89
CA LEU A 9 0.69 -24.46 -46.42
C LEU A 9 0.59 -24.48 -44.88
N VAL A 10 1.69 -24.18 -44.20
CA VAL A 10 1.69 -24.01 -42.74
C VAL A 10 1.18 -22.61 -42.44
N PHE A 11 -0.05 -22.51 -41.92
CA PHE A 11 -0.66 -21.26 -41.49
C PHE A 11 -0.14 -20.93 -40.08
N VAL A 12 0.84 -20.06 -39.98
CA VAL A 12 1.31 -19.52 -38.68
C VAL A 12 0.37 -18.37 -38.32
N PRO A 13 -0.39 -18.42 -37.20
CA PRO A 13 -1.09 -17.24 -36.75
C PRO A 13 -0.04 -16.22 -36.34
N SER A 14 0.09 -15.15 -37.12
CA SER A 14 0.79 -13.95 -36.68
C SER A 14 0.01 -13.40 -35.50
N ALA A 15 0.40 -13.83 -34.28
CA ALA A 15 0.06 -13.13 -33.06
C ALA A 15 0.54 -11.70 -33.27
N THR A 16 -0.40 -10.78 -33.46
CA THR A 16 -0.12 -9.36 -33.36
C THR A 16 0.39 -9.16 -31.94
N ALA A 17 1.71 -8.98 -31.80
CA ALA A 17 2.25 -8.43 -30.58
C ALA A 17 1.49 -7.13 -30.36
N VAL A 18 0.67 -7.08 -29.31
CA VAL A 18 0.22 -5.79 -28.79
C VAL A 18 1.51 -5.14 -28.31
N GLU A 19 2.02 -4.23 -29.14
CA GLU A 19 3.02 -3.27 -28.73
C GLU A 19 2.47 -2.62 -27.48
N GLY A 20 3.06 -2.95 -26.33
CA GLY A 20 2.75 -2.32 -25.06
C GLY A 20 3.03 -0.84 -25.21
N ARG A 21 1.99 -0.07 -25.50
CA ARG A 21 2.07 1.36 -25.60
C ARG A 21 2.46 1.86 -24.22
N SER A 22 3.70 2.28 -24.07
CA SER A 22 4.16 3.14 -22.99
C SER A 22 3.53 4.53 -23.17
N SER A 23 2.21 4.58 -23.15
CA SER A 23 1.43 5.78 -22.94
C SER A 23 0.90 5.63 -21.54
N SER A 24 1.01 6.67 -20.72
CA SER A 24 0.31 6.80 -19.44
C SER A 24 -1.21 6.84 -19.73
N GLU A 25 -1.76 5.69 -20.09
CA GLU A 25 -3.19 5.51 -20.25
C GLU A 25 -3.74 5.46 -18.83
N ILE A 26 -4.46 6.52 -18.47
CA ILE A 26 -5.29 6.56 -17.28
C ILE A 26 -6.16 5.31 -17.34
N ILE A 27 -5.92 4.35 -16.45
CA ILE A 27 -6.83 3.23 -16.21
C ILE A 27 -8.21 3.86 -16.08
N CYS A 28 -9.19 3.40 -16.86
CA CYS A 28 -10.45 4.07 -17.24
C CYS A 28 -11.41 4.49 -16.10
N CYS A 29 -10.93 4.60 -14.87
CA CYS A 29 -11.68 4.91 -13.69
C CYS A 29 -11.18 6.25 -13.11
N PRO A 30 -12.08 7.16 -12.74
CA PRO A 30 -11.70 8.31 -11.92
C PRO A 30 -11.04 7.81 -10.62
N ALA A 31 -10.13 8.62 -10.06
CA ALA A 31 -9.65 8.38 -8.71
C ALA A 31 -10.85 8.29 -7.75
N VAL A 32 -10.77 7.36 -6.79
CA VAL A 32 -11.82 7.13 -5.80
C VAL A 32 -11.26 7.42 -4.41
N ASP A 33 -12.09 8.00 -3.56
CA ASP A 33 -11.81 8.07 -2.13
C ASP A 33 -12.01 6.68 -1.53
N LEU A 34 -11.03 6.23 -0.76
CA LEU A 34 -11.01 4.89 -0.18
C LEU A 34 -10.58 4.96 1.28
N GLU A 35 -11.38 4.37 2.15
CA GLU A 35 -11.01 4.15 3.55
C GLU A 35 -10.07 2.94 3.63
N LEU A 36 -8.96 3.11 4.34
CA LEU A 36 -7.93 2.09 4.51
C LEU A 36 -7.76 1.76 5.98
N PHE A 37 -7.75 0.47 6.28
CA PHE A 37 -7.57 -0.09 7.60
C PHE A 37 -6.12 -0.55 7.78
N MET A 38 -5.56 -0.24 8.94
CA MET A 38 -4.23 -0.65 9.39
C MET A 38 -4.30 -2.08 9.93
N LEU A 39 -3.72 -3.02 9.20
CA LEU A 39 -3.73 -4.45 9.53
C LEU A 39 -2.33 -4.93 9.95
N GLY A 40 -2.30 -5.90 10.86
CA GLY A 40 -1.08 -6.61 11.24
C GLY A 40 -0.19 -5.86 12.22
N SER A 41 0.87 -6.55 12.66
CA SER A 41 1.74 -6.11 13.74
C SER A 41 2.76 -5.04 13.30
N ALA A 42 3.34 -4.38 14.31
CA ALA A 42 4.30 -3.28 14.24
C ALA A 42 5.26 -3.31 13.05
N ASP A 43 5.96 -4.43 12.83
CA ASP A 43 7.08 -4.47 11.89
C ASP A 43 6.67 -4.73 10.42
N ASN A 44 5.45 -5.22 10.19
CA ASN A 44 5.00 -5.66 8.87
C ASN A 44 3.49 -5.42 8.66
N GLY A 45 3.04 -4.23 9.03
CA GLY A 45 1.68 -3.82 8.82
C GLY A 45 1.35 -3.58 7.35
N ALA A 46 0.09 -3.80 6.99
CA ALA A 46 -0.44 -3.52 5.66
C ALA A 46 -1.67 -2.60 5.75
N LEU A 47 -1.82 -1.71 4.77
CA LEU A 47 -3.06 -0.96 4.56
C LEU A 47 -4.00 -1.77 3.67
N SER A 48 -5.28 -1.85 4.03
CA SER A 48 -6.28 -2.64 3.32
C SER A 48 -7.63 -1.95 3.29
N PRO A 49 -8.37 -1.97 2.17
CA PRO A 49 -9.73 -1.43 2.12
C PRO A 49 -10.80 -2.34 2.73
N PHE A 50 -10.43 -3.53 3.19
CA PHE A 50 -11.35 -4.53 3.70
C PHE A 50 -11.40 -4.48 5.22
N SER A 51 -12.45 -3.90 5.78
CA SER A 51 -12.71 -3.82 7.22
C SER A 51 -12.92 -5.19 7.87
N GLU A 52 -13.43 -6.16 7.12
CA GLU A 52 -13.64 -7.55 7.57
C GLU A 52 -12.33 -8.26 7.95
N ARG A 53 -11.19 -7.69 7.56
CA ARG A 53 -9.85 -8.20 7.91
C ARG A 53 -9.30 -7.61 9.21
N LEU A 54 -9.99 -6.64 9.80
CA LEU A 54 -9.61 -6.09 11.09
C LEU A 54 -9.81 -7.16 12.17
N GLY A 55 -8.82 -7.36 13.03
CA GLY A 55 -8.98 -8.23 14.19
C GLY A 55 -9.90 -7.60 15.24
N ASP A 56 -10.51 -8.45 16.06
CA ASP A 56 -11.32 -8.00 17.20
C ASP A 56 -10.45 -7.48 18.37
N GLU A 57 -9.17 -7.85 18.38
CA GLU A 57 -8.21 -7.49 19.43
C GLU A 57 -7.22 -6.42 18.91
N PRO A 58 -6.86 -5.44 19.75
CA PRO A 58 -5.89 -4.43 19.38
C PRO A 58 -4.49 -5.04 19.24
N GLU A 59 -3.74 -4.54 18.26
CA GLU A 59 -2.31 -4.85 18.12
C GLU A 59 -1.51 -4.15 19.22
N SER A 60 -0.46 -4.81 19.72
CA SER A 60 0.39 -4.26 20.78
C SER A 60 1.85 -4.19 20.36
N ALA A 61 2.52 -3.14 20.82
CA ALA A 61 3.96 -2.94 20.65
C ALA A 61 4.57 -2.56 22.01
N ILE A 62 5.82 -3.01 22.24
CA ILE A 62 6.55 -2.71 23.47
C ILE A 62 7.48 -1.54 23.20
N ILE A 63 7.32 -0.46 23.95
CA ILE A 63 8.28 0.65 23.97
C ILE A 63 9.40 0.23 24.93
N ALA A 64 10.52 -0.24 24.36
CA ALA A 64 11.57 -0.89 25.14
C ALA A 64 12.52 0.11 25.82
N ASN A 65 12.66 1.33 25.29
CA ASN A 65 13.64 2.29 25.76
C ASN A 65 13.04 3.36 26.67
N ALA A 66 13.63 3.50 27.87
CA ALA A 66 13.40 4.62 28.79
C ALA A 66 14.21 5.89 28.40
N VAL A 67 14.85 5.88 27.23
CA VAL A 67 15.62 7.01 26.70
C VAL A 67 14.66 7.87 25.89
N THR A 68 14.75 9.19 26.02
CA THR A 68 13.94 10.20 25.29
C THR A 68 14.28 10.24 23.80
N SER A 69 14.12 9.12 23.11
CA SER A 69 14.32 8.98 21.67
C SER A 69 13.00 8.56 21.04
N GLU A 70 12.76 9.07 19.84
CA GLU A 70 11.69 8.58 18.98
C GLU A 70 11.96 7.10 18.64
N GLU A 71 10.92 6.28 18.71
CA GLU A 71 10.94 4.86 18.39
C GLU A 71 9.75 4.55 17.48
N VAL A 72 10.01 3.90 16.34
CA VAL A 72 8.94 3.49 15.43
C VAL A 72 8.25 2.27 16.02
N VAL A 73 7.02 2.47 16.50
CA VAL A 73 6.22 1.41 17.13
C VAL A 73 5.42 0.58 16.12
N ALA A 74 5.19 1.10 14.92
CA ALA A 74 4.52 0.36 13.85
C ALA A 74 4.76 0.99 12.46
N THR A 75 4.64 0.18 11.41
CA THR A 75 4.66 0.65 10.02
C THR A 75 3.64 -0.12 9.19
N TRP A 76 2.72 0.60 8.53
CA TRP A 76 1.77 0.05 7.56
C TRP A 76 2.13 0.47 6.15
N ARG A 77 2.04 -0.46 5.20
CA ARG A 77 2.32 -0.21 3.78
C ARG A 77 1.14 -0.61 2.92
N LEU A 78 0.79 0.24 1.96
CA LEU A 78 -0.12 -0.12 0.89
C LEU A 78 0.68 -0.87 -0.20
N GLN A 79 0.42 -2.16 -0.36
CA GLN A 79 1.05 -2.99 -1.38
C GLN A 79 0.32 -2.79 -2.72
N ASP A 80 1.02 -2.98 -3.84
CA ASP A 80 0.43 -3.10 -5.17
C ASP A 80 -0.36 -1.88 -5.70
N LEU A 81 0.21 -0.68 -5.59
CA LEU A 81 -0.32 0.48 -6.30
C LEU A 81 0.05 0.42 -7.78
N TYR A 82 -0.95 0.60 -8.66
CA TYR A 82 -0.68 0.88 -10.07
C TYR A 82 0.10 2.18 -10.21
N ALA A 83 1.04 2.21 -11.16
CA ALA A 83 1.78 3.43 -11.47
C ALA A 83 0.81 4.55 -11.85
N GLY A 84 0.90 5.67 -11.14
CA GLY A 84 0.01 6.82 -11.31
C GLY A 84 0.34 7.93 -10.33
N THR A 85 -0.27 9.09 -10.52
CA THR A 85 -0.15 10.22 -9.60
C THR A 85 -1.24 10.10 -8.55
N VAL A 86 -0.85 10.09 -7.27
CA VAL A 86 -1.81 10.27 -6.17
C VAL A 86 -2.31 11.72 -6.24
N PRO A 87 -3.62 11.96 -6.40
CA PRO A 87 -4.15 13.32 -6.49
C PRO A 87 -3.92 14.06 -5.17
N ASP A 88 -3.72 15.38 -5.26
CA ASP A 88 -3.72 16.25 -4.09
C ASP A 88 -5.06 16.13 -3.34
N SER A 89 -4.99 15.69 -2.08
CA SER A 89 -6.15 15.54 -1.20
C SER A 89 -5.73 15.69 0.27
N THR A 90 -6.71 15.90 1.14
CA THR A 90 -6.49 15.88 2.60
C THR A 90 -6.72 14.47 3.11
N TRP A 91 -5.72 13.91 3.80
CA TRP A 91 -5.79 12.59 4.40
C TRP A 91 -6.10 12.72 5.88
N SER A 92 -7.11 12.00 6.36
CA SER A 92 -7.42 11.89 7.78
C SER A 92 -6.93 10.54 8.30
N ILE A 93 -6.24 10.54 9.43
CA ILE A 93 -5.71 9.33 10.06
C ILE A 93 -6.29 9.28 11.46
N GLU A 94 -6.98 8.17 11.75
CA GLU A 94 -7.50 7.87 13.08
C GLU A 94 -6.74 6.66 13.62
N LEU A 95 -6.00 6.87 14.71
CA LEU A 95 -5.23 5.82 15.38
C LEU A 95 -5.60 5.82 16.88
N PRO A 96 -6.50 4.93 17.32
CA PRO A 96 -6.79 4.79 18.74
C PRO A 96 -5.62 4.10 19.44
N VAL A 97 -5.00 4.78 20.41
CA VAL A 97 -3.87 4.25 21.17
C VAL A 97 -4.27 4.03 22.63
N LEU A 98 -3.92 2.86 23.15
CA LEU A 98 -4.02 2.54 24.58
C LEU A 98 -2.61 2.38 25.15
N VAL A 99 -2.28 3.20 26.15
CA VAL A 99 -0.99 3.10 26.86
C VAL A 99 -1.20 2.31 28.16
N GLU A 100 -0.50 1.19 28.29
CA GLU A 100 -0.53 0.34 29.49
C GLU A 100 0.82 0.32 30.20
N ASN A 101 0.81 0.11 31.52
CA ASN A 101 2.02 -0.04 32.35
C ASN A 101 3.05 1.11 32.23
N ALA A 102 2.61 2.33 31.92
CA ALA A 102 3.50 3.47 31.66
C ALA A 102 4.28 3.98 32.89
N GLY A 103 3.97 3.53 34.11
CA GLY A 103 4.70 3.94 35.32
C GLY A 103 4.74 5.46 35.59
N GLY A 104 3.81 6.24 35.00
CA GLY A 104 3.81 7.71 35.05
C GLY A 104 4.60 8.40 33.93
N ALA A 105 5.10 7.66 32.93
CA ALA A 105 5.69 8.22 31.73
C ALA A 105 4.64 8.96 30.88
N GLN A 106 5.07 10.05 30.23
CA GLN A 106 4.31 10.71 29.17
C GLN A 106 4.82 10.20 27.83
N VAL A 107 3.90 9.75 26.98
CA VAL A 107 4.21 9.26 25.63
C VAL A 107 3.50 10.19 24.66
N ASN A 108 4.27 10.79 23.74
CA ASN A 108 3.74 11.55 22.62
C ASN A 108 3.81 10.66 21.38
N PHE A 109 2.77 10.70 20.56
CA PHE A 109 2.71 9.91 19.33
C PHE A 109 2.70 10.84 18.13
N SER A 110 3.47 10.47 17.11
CA SER A 110 3.45 11.10 15.81
C SER A 110 3.20 10.03 14.74
N VAL A 111 2.66 10.46 13.60
CA VAL A 111 2.49 9.63 12.42
C VAL A 111 3.22 10.29 11.26
N GLU A 112 4.10 9.53 10.63
CA GLU A 112 4.74 9.90 9.38
C GLU A 112 4.02 9.22 8.20
N VAL A 113 3.66 10.01 7.18
CA VAL A 113 3.04 9.55 5.95
C VAL A 113 3.97 9.84 4.77
N ALA A 114 4.47 8.79 4.14
CA ALA A 114 5.32 8.88 2.96
C ALA A 114 4.54 8.55 1.69
N ILE A 115 4.45 9.49 0.75
CA ILE A 115 3.80 9.33 -0.56
C ILE A 115 4.78 9.74 -1.65
N GLY A 116 5.30 8.75 -2.37
CA GLY A 116 6.32 8.97 -3.40
C GLY A 116 7.59 9.57 -2.79
N SER A 117 7.89 10.83 -3.12
CA SER A 117 9.04 11.58 -2.56
C SER A 117 8.65 12.58 -1.47
N ASN A 118 7.36 12.68 -1.12
CA ASN A 118 6.86 13.60 -0.11
C ASN A 118 6.69 12.86 1.23
N VAL A 119 7.00 13.56 2.31
CA VAL A 119 6.85 13.07 3.69
C VAL A 119 6.07 14.12 4.48
N PHE A 120 5.04 13.67 5.19
CA PHE A 120 4.19 14.50 6.05
C PHE A 120 4.21 13.94 7.47
N VAL A 121 4.23 14.81 8.47
CA VAL A 121 4.24 14.42 9.89
C VAL A 121 3.07 15.10 10.60
N GLY A 122 2.30 14.32 11.34
CA GLY A 122 1.25 14.80 12.23
C GLY A 122 1.48 14.30 13.66
N GLU A 123 1.07 15.09 14.65
CA GLU A 123 1.05 14.69 16.05
C GLU A 123 -0.35 14.17 16.41
N LEU A 124 -0.40 13.08 17.17
CA LEU A 124 -1.64 12.55 17.73
C LEU A 124 -1.86 13.15 19.13
N PRO A 125 -3.12 13.45 19.50
CA PRO A 125 -3.46 14.03 20.80
C PRO A 125 -3.29 13.07 21.97
#